data_AF-A0A4S4BEW2-F1
#
_entry.id   AF-A0A4S4BEW2-F1
#
_cell.length_a   1.000
_cell.length_b   1.000
_cell.length_c   1.000
_cell.angle_alpha   90.00
_cell.angle_beta   90.00
_cell.angle_gamma   90.00
#
_symmetry.space_group_name_H-M   'P 1'
#
loop_
_entity.id
_entity.type
_entity.pdbx_description
1 polymer ?
#
loop_
_entity_poly.entity_id
_entity_poly.type
_entity_poly.pdbx_seq_one_letter_code
_entity_poly.pdbx_strand_id
1 'polypeptide(L)'
;MATSFFGSALHTTQHSDIDKANTLFEEVRGNIDETFADFPATSSFDWPIVSLATSLHYTWADICNGWHLLQSPTLSVIQERMPPDTAEIKHKHSWVRQFFYVLSGELTLKLEGEVFKLGPQQGLEIVPGRVHQARNESDGPVEFLVISDGISRETPFRA
;
A
#
# COMPACT_ATOMS: atom_id res chain seq x y z
N MET A 1 -45.76 34.90 12.72
CA MET A 1 -46.62 33.81 13.22
C MET A 1 -46.89 32.91 12.02
N ALA A 2 -46.09 31.87 11.74
CA ALA A 2 -45.86 30.62 12.48
C ALA A 2 -47.05 29.63 12.43
N THR A 3 -46.69 28.34 12.26
CA THR A 3 -47.45 27.05 12.31
C THR A 3 -48.06 26.54 11.00
N SER A 4 -47.40 25.63 10.26
CA SER A 4 -47.34 24.13 10.38
C SER A 4 -48.65 23.45 9.93
N PHE A 5 -48.67 22.48 9.00
CA PHE A 5 -48.16 21.11 9.13
C PHE A 5 -47.66 20.55 7.78
N PHE A 6 -46.54 19.83 7.78
CA PHE A 6 -46.20 18.83 6.75
C PHE A 6 -46.06 17.47 7.43
N GLY A 7 -46.77 16.48 6.88
CA GLY A 7 -46.77 15.09 7.32
C GLY A 7 -45.49 14.36 6.93
N SER A 8 -45.11 13.42 7.79
CA SER A 8 -44.05 12.43 7.60
C SER A 8 -44.39 11.48 6.46
N ALA A 9 -43.41 11.21 5.59
CA ALA A 9 -43.39 10.00 4.76
C ALA A 9 -42.04 9.29 5.00
N LEU A 10 -42.11 8.20 5.76
CA LEU A 10 -41.06 7.19 5.85
C LEU A 10 -40.85 6.60 4.45
N HIS A 11 -39.63 6.72 3.93
CA HIS A 11 -39.25 6.11 2.66
C HIS A 11 -38.97 4.62 2.89
N THR A 12 -39.97 3.79 2.68
CA THR A 12 -39.82 2.33 2.63
C THR A 12 -38.98 1.99 1.41
N THR A 13 -37.73 1.57 1.62
CA THR A 13 -36.92 0.96 0.55
C THR A 13 -37.60 -0.35 0.15
N GLN A 14 -37.96 -0.44 -1.12
CA GLN A 14 -38.78 -1.51 -1.67
C GLN A 14 -37.99 -2.84 -1.62
N HIS A 15 -38.58 -3.89 -1.05
CA HIS A 15 -38.01 -5.24 -0.94
C HIS A 15 -37.45 -5.77 -2.29
N SER A 16 -38.01 -5.29 -3.41
CA SER A 16 -37.64 -5.66 -4.77
C SER A 16 -36.23 -5.26 -5.20
N ASP A 17 -35.60 -4.27 -4.58
CA ASP A 17 -34.27 -3.80 -5.00
C ASP A 17 -33.13 -4.59 -4.35
N ILE A 18 -33.37 -5.13 -3.14
CA ILE A 18 -32.46 -6.07 -2.47
C ILE A 18 -32.52 -7.44 -3.16
N ASP A 19 -33.71 -7.89 -3.56
CA ASP A 19 -33.87 -9.15 -4.31
C ASP A 19 -33.20 -9.09 -5.69
N LYS A 20 -33.24 -7.94 -6.38
CA LYS A 20 -32.51 -7.73 -7.64
C LYS A 20 -31.00 -7.73 -7.44
N ALA A 21 -30.51 -7.08 -6.38
CA ALA A 21 -29.09 -7.07 -6.07
C ALA A 21 -28.59 -8.48 -5.75
N ASN A 22 -29.33 -9.24 -4.93
CA ASN A 22 -28.99 -10.62 -4.58
C ASN A 22 -29.04 -11.56 -5.80
N THR A 23 -30.01 -11.36 -6.70
CA THR A 23 -30.09 -12.13 -7.96
C THR A 23 -28.89 -11.82 -8.87
N LEU A 24 -28.48 -10.54 -8.96
CA LEU A 24 -27.30 -10.14 -9.73
C LEU A 24 -25.99 -10.70 -9.12
N PHE A 25 -25.90 -10.76 -7.78
CA PHE A 25 -24.77 -11.35 -7.07
C PHE A 25 -24.69 -12.87 -7.28
N GLU A 26 -25.81 -13.59 -7.27
CA GLU A 26 -25.84 -15.04 -7.53
C GLU A 26 -25.58 -15.38 -9.01
N GLU A 27 -26.03 -14.55 -9.96
CA GLU A 27 -25.75 -14.71 -11.39
C GLU A 27 -24.27 -14.42 -11.74
N VAL A 28 -23.62 -13.51 -10.99
CA VAL A 28 -22.16 -13.30 -11.06
C VAL A 28 -21.41 -14.47 -10.40
N ARG A 29 -21.90 -15.04 -9.29
CA ARG A 29 -21.30 -16.25 -8.67
C ARG A 29 -21.40 -17.49 -9.57
N GLY A 30 -22.53 -17.70 -10.23
CA GLY A 30 -22.71 -18.81 -11.17
C GLY A 30 -21.80 -18.76 -12.39
N ASN A 31 -21.35 -17.56 -12.78
CA ASN A 31 -20.47 -17.36 -13.94
C ASN A 31 -18.97 -17.37 -13.61
N ILE A 32 -18.57 -17.37 -12.33
CA ILE A 32 -17.15 -17.45 -11.94
C ILE A 32 -16.66 -18.87 -11.64
N ASP A 33 -17.54 -19.87 -11.57
CA ASP A 33 -17.14 -21.25 -11.26
C ASP A 33 -16.79 -22.09 -12.51
N GLU A 34 -17.08 -21.65 -13.73
CA GLU A 34 -16.83 -22.44 -14.96
C GLU A 34 -15.68 -21.93 -15.84
N THR A 35 -14.91 -20.91 -15.43
CA THR A 35 -13.72 -20.44 -16.18
C THR A 35 -12.38 -20.68 -15.47
N PHE A 36 -12.38 -21.37 -14.32
CA PHE A 36 -11.15 -21.79 -13.63
C PHE A 36 -10.80 -23.26 -13.82
N ALA A 37 -11.64 -24.02 -14.54
CA ALA A 37 -11.45 -25.44 -14.80
C ALA A 37 -10.80 -25.70 -16.17
N ASP A 38 -9.63 -25.10 -16.41
CA ASP A 38 -8.67 -25.57 -17.43
C ASP A 38 -7.30 -24.90 -17.24
N PHE A 39 -6.81 -24.86 -16.00
CA PHE A 39 -5.38 -24.71 -15.79
C PHE A 39 -4.74 -26.08 -16.09
N PRO A 40 -3.90 -26.21 -17.14
CA PRO A 40 -3.18 -27.45 -17.34
C PRO A 40 -2.34 -27.73 -16.10
N ALA A 41 -2.76 -28.73 -15.33
CA ALA A 41 -1.89 -29.36 -14.36
C ALA A 41 -0.68 -29.86 -15.16
N THR A 42 0.50 -29.30 -14.87
CA THR A 42 1.78 -29.52 -15.55
C THR A 42 2.08 -28.64 -16.78
N SER A 43 2.19 -27.33 -16.59
CA SER A 43 3.47 -26.68 -16.92
C SER A 43 4.18 -26.41 -15.59
N SER A 44 5.46 -26.72 -15.49
CA SER A 44 6.29 -26.15 -14.43
C SER A 44 6.31 -24.65 -14.69
N PHE A 45 5.41 -23.90 -14.04
CA PHE A 45 5.68 -22.49 -13.82
C PHE A 45 6.97 -22.47 -13.02
N ASP A 46 8.07 -22.05 -13.65
CA ASP A 46 9.25 -21.69 -12.89
C ASP A 46 8.89 -20.39 -12.17
N TRP A 47 8.26 -20.49 -11.00
CA TRP A 47 8.03 -19.33 -10.14
C TRP A 47 9.41 -18.78 -9.77
N PRO A 48 9.81 -17.62 -10.33
CA PRO A 48 11.16 -17.14 -10.13
C PRO A 48 11.33 -16.79 -8.65
N ILE A 49 12.32 -17.42 -8.01
CA ILE A 49 12.73 -17.02 -6.67
C ILE A 49 13.36 -15.63 -6.78
N VAL A 50 12.80 -14.67 -6.06
CA VAL A 50 13.33 -13.29 -6.01
C VAL A 50 14.31 -13.15 -4.85
N SER A 51 15.40 -12.43 -5.11
CA SER A 51 16.43 -12.10 -4.12
C SER A 51 17.03 -10.74 -4.47
N LEU A 52 17.75 -10.11 -3.55
CA LEU A 52 18.48 -8.87 -3.85
C LEU A 52 19.48 -9.02 -5.01
N ALA A 53 20.04 -10.21 -5.20
CA ALA A 53 20.98 -10.49 -6.30
C ALA A 53 20.31 -10.56 -7.68
N THR A 54 19.00 -10.82 -7.72
CA THR A 54 18.22 -10.96 -8.96
C THR A 54 17.23 -9.81 -9.20
N SER A 55 16.99 -8.98 -8.19
CA SER A 55 16.10 -7.83 -8.26
C SER A 55 16.69 -6.65 -9.04
N LEU A 56 15.80 -5.85 -9.65
CA LEU A 56 16.17 -4.56 -10.22
C LEU A 56 16.63 -3.63 -9.09
N HIS A 57 17.91 -3.26 -9.13
CA HIS A 57 18.57 -2.39 -8.16
C HIS A 57 18.64 -0.95 -8.66
N TYR A 58 18.49 0.01 -7.74
CA TYR A 58 18.76 1.42 -7.97
C TYR A 58 19.39 2.07 -6.75
N THR A 59 20.03 3.21 -6.98
CA THR A 59 20.59 4.06 -5.93
C THR A 59 19.84 5.38 -5.89
N TRP A 60 19.61 5.90 -4.68
CA TRP A 60 19.03 7.22 -4.46
C TRP A 60 19.83 7.98 -3.39
N ALA A 61 19.82 9.32 -3.47
CA ALA A 61 20.68 10.19 -2.65
C ALA A 61 22.16 9.73 -2.60
N ASP A 62 22.65 9.19 -3.72
CA ASP A 62 24.01 8.65 -3.96
C ASP A 62 24.45 7.45 -3.11
N ILE A 63 23.90 7.24 -1.91
CA ILE A 63 24.38 6.24 -0.95
C ILE A 63 23.30 5.27 -0.44
N CYS A 64 22.03 5.55 -0.70
CA CYS A 64 20.93 4.65 -0.37
C CYS A 64 20.67 3.68 -1.52
N ASN A 65 20.27 2.45 -1.19
CA ASN A 65 20.02 1.41 -2.17
C ASN A 65 18.59 0.92 -2.07
N GLY A 66 17.95 0.68 -3.21
CA GLY A 66 16.64 0.08 -3.32
C GLY A 66 16.65 -1.11 -4.28
N TRP A 67 15.91 -2.15 -3.94
CA TRP A 67 15.72 -3.35 -4.77
C TRP A 67 14.23 -3.61 -4.94
N HIS A 68 13.74 -3.59 -6.19
CA HIS A 68 12.38 -4.00 -6.49
C HIS A 68 12.27 -5.53 -6.35
N LEU A 69 11.67 -5.99 -5.25
CA LEU A 69 11.34 -7.39 -5.03
C LEU A 69 10.07 -7.78 -5.80
N LEU A 70 9.13 -6.84 -5.91
CA LEU A 70 7.96 -6.96 -6.77
C LEU A 70 7.60 -5.58 -7.31
N GLN A 71 7.25 -5.52 -8.59
CA GLN A 71 6.79 -4.29 -9.23
C GLN A 71 5.63 -4.61 -10.17
N SER A 72 4.41 -4.31 -9.74
CA SER A 72 3.21 -4.43 -10.55
C SER A 72 2.32 -3.19 -10.40
N PRO A 73 1.30 -3.01 -11.27
CA PRO A 73 0.35 -1.91 -11.15
C PRO A 73 -0.43 -1.86 -9.82
N THR A 74 -0.59 -3.00 -9.14
CA THR A 74 -1.43 -3.17 -7.96
C THR A 74 -0.64 -3.48 -6.69
N LEU A 75 0.65 -3.79 -6.80
CA LEU A 75 1.51 -4.07 -5.65
C LEU A 75 2.97 -3.78 -6.00
N SER A 76 3.61 -2.96 -5.17
CA SER A 76 5.05 -2.74 -5.19
C SER A 76 5.63 -3.19 -3.85
N VAL A 77 6.73 -3.94 -3.91
CA VAL A 77 7.53 -4.32 -2.74
C VAL A 77 8.98 -3.98 -3.05
N ILE A 78 9.52 -3.06 -2.26
CA ILE A 78 10.91 -2.62 -2.38
C ILE A 78 11.59 -2.95 -1.06
N GLN A 79 12.77 -3.54 -1.11
CA GLN A 79 13.67 -3.52 0.03
C GLN A 79 14.62 -2.35 -0.13
N GLU A 80 14.80 -1.57 0.92
CA GLU A 80 15.74 -0.46 0.93
C GLU A 80 16.77 -0.61 2.04
N ARG A 81 17.96 -0.06 1.78
CA ARG A 81 19.04 0.09 2.74
C ARG A 81 19.49 1.55 2.80
N MET A 82 19.34 2.15 3.97
CA MET A 82 19.71 3.53 4.25
C MET A 82 20.89 3.60 5.24
N PRO A 83 22.05 4.14 4.85
CA PRO A 83 23.12 4.49 5.79
C PRO A 83 22.69 5.53 6.85
N PRO A 84 23.46 5.72 7.94
CA PRO A 84 23.25 6.80 8.89
C PRO A 84 23.11 8.18 8.22
N ASP A 85 22.35 9.07 8.86
CA ASP A 85 22.15 10.47 8.46
C ASP A 85 21.52 10.67 7.07
N THR A 86 20.84 9.66 6.53
CA THR A 86 20.10 9.75 5.28
C THR A 86 18.62 10.00 5.50
N ALA A 87 17.97 10.64 4.52
CA ALA A 87 16.55 10.91 4.57
C ALA A 87 15.95 10.98 3.16
N GLU A 88 14.74 10.48 3.01
CA GLU A 88 13.93 10.73 1.84
C GLU A 88 13.54 12.21 1.72
N ILE A 89 13.09 12.61 0.54
CA ILE A 89 12.38 13.88 0.37
C ILE A 89 10.99 13.72 0.98
N LYS A 90 10.56 14.67 1.81
CA LYS A 90 9.21 14.69 2.37
C LYS A 90 8.17 14.76 1.26
N HIS A 91 7.19 13.87 1.28
CA HIS A 91 6.19 13.74 0.22
C HIS A 91 4.87 13.17 0.75
N LYS A 92 3.90 12.97 -0.15
CA LYS A 92 2.66 12.24 0.11
C LYS A 92 2.20 11.48 -1.14
N HIS A 93 1.35 10.50 -0.92
CA HIS A 93 0.65 9.78 -1.99
C HIS A 93 -0.85 10.08 -1.89
N SER A 94 -1.47 10.53 -2.98
CA SER A 94 -2.90 10.89 -2.94
C SER A 94 -3.85 9.70 -2.83
N TRP A 95 -3.43 8.53 -3.33
CA TRP A 95 -4.31 7.37 -3.51
C TRP A 95 -3.72 6.03 -3.05
N VAL A 96 -2.41 5.99 -2.80
CA VAL A 96 -1.68 4.75 -2.50
C VAL A 96 -1.47 4.65 -1.00
N ARG A 97 -1.79 3.48 -0.44
CA ARG A 97 -1.41 3.06 0.90
C ARG A 97 0.02 2.57 0.85
N GLN A 98 0.79 2.91 1.87
CA GLN A 98 2.17 2.44 1.99
C GLN A 98 2.39 1.86 3.39
N PHE A 99 3.15 0.79 3.49
CA PHE A 99 3.53 0.16 4.74
C PHE A 99 5.04 0.01 4.78
N PHE A 100 5.63 0.52 5.86
CA PHE A 100 7.05 0.34 6.15
C PHE A 100 7.21 -0.80 7.14
N TYR A 101 8.18 -1.69 6.91
CA TYR A 101 8.48 -2.79 7.82
C TYR A 101 9.99 -2.98 7.98
N VAL A 102 10.51 -2.82 9.19
CA VAL A 102 11.95 -2.84 9.44
C VAL A 102 12.46 -4.28 9.57
N LEU A 103 13.46 -4.62 8.78
CA LEU A 103 14.13 -5.91 8.81
C LEU A 103 15.31 -5.90 9.80
N SER A 104 16.11 -4.82 9.78
CA SER A 104 17.23 -4.61 10.70
C SER A 104 17.52 -3.11 10.87
N GLY A 105 18.17 -2.73 11.98
CA GLY A 105 18.43 -1.33 12.34
C GLY A 105 17.21 -0.61 12.93
N GLU A 106 17.25 0.72 12.95
CA GLU A 106 16.14 1.58 13.40
C GLU A 106 15.76 2.58 12.29
N LEU A 107 14.48 2.59 11.90
CA LEU A 107 13.93 3.55 10.96
C LEU A 107 13.18 4.65 11.72
N THR A 108 13.44 5.92 11.41
CA THR A 108 12.63 7.03 11.90
C THR A 108 11.66 7.49 10.83
N LEU A 109 10.35 7.33 11.07
CA LEU A 109 9.30 7.89 10.23
C LEU A 109 8.76 9.18 10.84
N LYS A 110 8.79 10.27 10.07
CA LYS A 110 8.09 11.51 10.41
C LYS A 110 6.75 11.53 9.68
N LEU A 111 5.66 11.57 10.42
CA LEU A 111 4.29 11.50 9.90
C LEU A 111 3.43 12.55 10.60
N GLU A 112 2.88 13.51 9.85
CA GLU A 112 1.99 14.57 10.37
C GLU A 112 2.54 15.38 11.56
N GLY A 113 3.87 15.50 11.68
CA GLY A 113 4.53 16.21 12.78
C GLY A 113 4.88 15.32 13.98
N GLU A 114 4.42 14.08 13.99
CA GLU A 114 4.84 13.05 14.92
C GLU A 114 6.07 12.29 14.40
N VAL A 115 6.81 11.69 15.33
CA VAL A 115 8.04 10.94 15.06
C VAL A 115 7.87 9.53 15.61
N PHE A 116 8.00 8.54 14.74
CA PHE A 116 7.92 7.13 15.06
C PHE A 116 9.29 6.49 14.83
N LYS A 117 9.85 5.86 15.86
CA LYS A 117 11.06 5.03 15.76
C LYS A 117 10.64 3.57 15.68
N LEU A 118 10.96 2.93 14.57
CA LEU A 118 10.65 1.53 14.30
C LEU A 118 11.94 0.72 14.37
N GLY A 119 12.00 -0.22 15.31
CA GLY A 119 13.04 -1.24 15.36
C GLY A 119 12.70 -2.47 14.52
N PRO A 120 13.56 -3.50 14.53
CA PRO A 120 13.34 -4.72 13.76
C PRO A 120 11.99 -5.38 14.06
N GLN A 121 11.37 -5.94 13.01
CA GLN A 121 10.05 -6.57 13.03
C GLN A 121 8.87 -5.65 13.39
N GLN A 122 9.08 -4.33 13.37
CA GLN A 122 8.02 -3.35 13.53
C GLN A 122 7.68 -2.72 12.19
N GLY A 123 6.43 -2.27 12.05
CA GLY A 123 5.99 -1.57 10.87
C GLY A 123 4.93 -0.52 11.17
N LEU A 124 4.77 0.41 10.23
CA LEU A 124 3.80 1.49 10.31
C LEU A 124 3.14 1.68 8.94
N GLU A 125 1.82 1.79 8.97
CA GLU A 125 1.02 2.11 7.80
C GLU A 125 0.89 3.61 7.61
N ILE A 126 1.08 4.06 6.37
CA ILE A 126 0.81 5.42 5.90
C ILE A 126 -0.41 5.36 4.98
N VAL A 127 -1.54 5.87 5.47
CA VAL A 127 -2.77 6.00 4.67
C VAL A 127 -2.63 7.11 3.61
N PRO A 128 -3.43 7.08 2.52
CA PRO A 128 -3.40 8.10 1.50
C PRO A 128 -3.60 9.53 2.04
N GLY A 129 -2.94 10.48 1.39
CA GLY A 129 -3.00 11.90 1.68
C GLY A 129 -2.07 12.37 2.80
N ARG A 130 -1.44 11.45 3.54
CA ARG A 130 -0.58 11.79 4.69
C ARG A 130 0.82 12.16 4.24
N VAL A 131 1.29 13.32 4.72
CA VAL A 131 2.65 13.78 4.48
C VAL A 131 3.60 13.05 5.42
N HIS A 132 4.61 12.42 4.84
CA HIS A 132 5.57 11.61 5.57
C HIS A 132 6.99 11.71 5.01
N GLN A 133 7.94 11.17 5.76
CA GLN A 133 9.35 11.11 5.40
C GLN A 133 10.03 9.98 6.19
N ALA A 134 10.71 9.05 5.50
CA ALA A 134 11.62 8.12 6.13
C ALA A 134 13.03 8.73 6.32
N ARG A 135 13.64 8.44 7.47
CA ARG A 135 14.97 8.92 7.86
C ARG A 135 15.70 7.82 8.61
N ASN A 136 17.01 7.79 8.47
CA ASN A 136 17.88 7.06 9.38
C ASN A 136 18.59 8.06 10.29
N GLU A 137 18.11 8.18 11.53
CA GLU A 137 18.70 9.04 12.58
C GLU A 137 19.55 8.20 13.57
N SER A 138 19.81 6.93 13.26
CA SER A 138 20.65 6.03 14.06
C SER A 138 22.11 6.06 13.61
N ASP A 139 22.99 5.42 14.37
CA ASP A 139 24.43 5.31 14.10
C ASP A 139 24.80 4.15 13.16
N GLY A 140 23.83 3.30 12.81
CA GLY A 140 23.99 2.14 11.93
C GLY A 140 23.12 2.21 10.68
N PRO A 141 23.36 1.35 9.67
CA PRO A 141 22.45 1.22 8.55
C PRO A 141 21.11 0.62 9.00
N VAL A 142 20.04 1.03 8.33
CA VAL A 142 18.71 0.42 8.47
C VAL A 142 18.31 -0.26 7.16
N GLU A 143 17.73 -1.44 7.27
CA GLU A 143 17.14 -2.19 6.15
C GLU A 143 15.66 -2.43 6.43
N PHE A 144 14.82 -2.12 5.44
CA PHE A 144 13.37 -2.18 5.60
C PHE A 144 12.68 -2.45 4.27
N LEU A 145 11.41 -2.85 4.35
CA LEU A 145 10.53 -2.97 3.21
C LEU A 145 9.65 -1.73 3.09
N VAL A 146 9.46 -1.28 1.86
CA VAL A 146 8.44 -0.33 1.45
C VAL A 146 7.43 -1.09 0.60
N ILE A 147 6.21 -1.22 1.11
CA ILE A 147 5.14 -2.00 0.48
C ILE A 147 4.02 -1.04 0.12
N SER A 148 3.63 -0.98 -1.16
CA SER A 148 2.61 -0.08 -1.66
C SER A 148 1.55 -0.80 -2.46
N ASP A 149 0.27 -0.48 -2.27
CA ASP A 149 -0.88 -1.10 -2.96
C ASP A 149 -1.16 -0.55 -4.37
N GLY A 150 -0.13 0.01 -5.02
CA GLY A 150 -0.20 0.52 -6.36
C GLY A 150 1.04 1.32 -6.75
N ILE A 151 1.08 1.77 -8.00
CA ILE A 151 2.13 2.66 -8.49
C ILE A 151 1.76 4.10 -8.11
N SER A 152 2.48 4.64 -7.14
CA SER A 152 2.35 6.06 -6.80
C SER A 152 3.35 6.90 -7.57
N ARG A 153 2.92 8.08 -8.06
CA ARG A 153 3.84 9.16 -8.38
C ARG A 153 4.01 9.99 -7.13
N GLU A 154 5.21 9.97 -6.55
CA GLU A 154 5.56 10.86 -5.45
C GLU A 154 5.26 12.30 -5.82
N THR A 155 4.53 13.00 -4.95
CA THR A 155 4.38 14.45 -5.07
C THR A 155 5.25 15.08 -3.98
N PRO A 156 6.40 15.69 -4.34
CA PRO A 156 7.24 16.37 -3.37
C PRO A 156 6.43 17.41 -2.60
N PHE A 157 6.51 17.38 -1.27
CA PHE A 157 5.88 18.39 -0.44
C PHE A 157 6.81 19.60 -0.34
N ARG A 158 6.39 20.74 -0.90
CA ARG A 158 7.04 22.04 -0.69
C ARG A 158 6.20 22.83 0.32
N ALA A 159 6.82 23.18 1.44
CA ALA A 159 6.24 24.08 2.44
C ALA A 159 6.16 25.51 1.90
#